data_AF-A0A8C6I349-F1
#
_entry.id   AF-A0A8C6I349-F1
#
_cell.length_a   1.000
_cell.length_b   1.000
_cell.length_c   1.000
_cell.angle_alpha   90.00
_cell.angle_beta   90.00
_cell.angle_gamma   90.00
#
_symmetry.space_group_name_H-M   'P 1'
#
loop_
_entity.id
_entity.type
_entity.pdbx_description
1 polymer ?
#
loop_
_entity_poly.entity_id
_entity_poly.type
_entity_poly.pdbx_seq_one_letter_code
_entity_poly.pdbx_strand_id
1 'polypeptide(L)'
;MPTVDDILEHIGEFHLFQKQTFFLLALLSGAFTPIYVGIVFLGFTPNHHCRSPGVAELSQRCGWSPAEELNYTVPGLGSAGEVSFLSQCMRYEVDWNQSTLDCVDPLSSLAANRSHLPLSPCEHGWVYDTPGSSIVTEVSELWN
;
A
#
# COMPACT_ATOMS: atom_id res chain seq x y z
N MET A 1 -67.90 12.10 -2.03
CA MET A 1 -66.89 11.03 -2.03
C MET A 1 -65.75 11.53 -2.88
N PRO A 2 -64.50 11.55 -2.39
CA PRO A 2 -63.36 11.91 -3.23
C PRO A 2 -63.26 10.91 -4.40
N THR A 3 -62.99 11.43 -5.59
CA THR A 3 -62.79 10.63 -6.81
C THR A 3 -61.38 10.05 -6.84
N VAL A 4 -61.13 9.05 -7.69
CA VAL A 4 -59.80 8.43 -7.81
C VAL A 4 -58.75 9.47 -8.24
N ASP A 5 -59.14 10.44 -9.07
CA ASP A 5 -58.27 11.54 -9.50
C ASP A 5 -57.89 12.47 -8.34
N ASP A 6 -58.81 12.79 -7.43
CA ASP A 6 -58.52 13.61 -6.23
C ASP A 6 -57.50 12.91 -5.31
N ILE A 7 -57.57 11.58 -5.22
CA ILE A 7 -56.65 10.77 -4.42
C ILE A 7 -55.27 10.72 -5.08
N LEU A 8 -55.22 10.62 -6.42
CA LEU A 8 -53.97 10.61 -7.18
C LEU A 8 -53.27 11.97 -7.15
N GLU A 9 -54.01 13.07 -7.19
CA GLU A 9 -53.46 14.42 -7.04
C GLU A 9 -52.86 14.63 -5.64
N HIS A 10 -53.56 14.16 -4.60
CA HIS A 10 -53.10 14.26 -3.22
C HIS A 10 -51.88 13.36 -2.89
N ILE A 11 -51.78 12.18 -3.52
CA ILE A 11 -50.62 11.28 -3.40
C ILE A 11 -49.47 11.75 -4.32
N GLY A 12 -49.79 12.42 -5.42
CA GLY A 12 -48.83 12.93 -6.42
C GLY A 12 -48.16 14.24 -6.03
N GLU A 13 -48.77 15.04 -5.16
CA GLU A 13 -48.10 16.21 -4.59
C GLU A 13 -46.98 15.73 -3.66
N PHE A 14 -45.73 15.94 -4.09
CA PHE A 14 -44.52 15.76 -3.28
C PHE A 14 -44.62 16.61 -2.00
N HIS A 15 -45.27 16.07 -0.98
CA HIS A 15 -45.65 16.81 0.23
C HIS A 15 -44.41 17.02 1.12
N LEU A 16 -44.50 17.90 2.11
CA LEU A 16 -43.39 18.27 3.00
C LEU A 16 -42.63 17.07 3.59
N PHE A 17 -43.32 16.01 4.03
CA PHE A 17 -42.67 14.80 4.55
C PHE A 17 -41.84 14.09 3.47
N GLN A 18 -42.41 13.90 2.27
CA GLN A 18 -41.71 13.27 1.16
C GLN A 18 -40.50 14.12 0.69
N LYS A 19 -40.64 15.45 0.67
CA LYS A 19 -39.53 16.38 0.40
C LYS A 19 -38.43 16.29 1.46
N GLN A 20 -38.80 16.22 2.74
CA GLN A 20 -37.85 16.09 3.84
C GLN A 20 -37.12 14.75 3.80
N THR A 21 -37.84 13.64 3.62
CA THR A 21 -37.27 12.31 3.46
C THR A 21 -36.36 12.23 2.23
N PHE A 22 -36.78 12.77 1.09
CA PHE A 22 -35.97 12.83 -0.12
C PHE A 22 -34.69 13.62 0.10
N PHE A 23 -34.78 14.79 0.73
CA PHE A 23 -33.60 15.62 1.01
C PHE A 23 -32.62 14.92 1.96
N LEU A 24 -33.12 14.26 3.00
CA LEU A 24 -32.30 13.47 3.91
C LEU A 24 -31.63 12.29 3.19
N LEU A 25 -32.36 11.56 2.36
CA LEU A 25 -31.81 10.44 1.58
C LEU A 25 -30.79 10.92 0.55
N ALA A 26 -31.03 12.07 -0.09
CA ALA A 26 -30.09 12.67 -1.04
C ALA A 26 -28.80 13.13 -0.35
N LEU A 27 -28.91 13.79 0.81
CA LEU A 27 -27.74 14.16 1.63
C LEU A 27 -26.96 12.93 2.08
N LEU A 28 -27.66 11.88 2.54
CA LEU A 28 -27.02 10.63 2.93
C LEU A 28 -26.28 10.02 1.72
N SER A 29 -26.96 9.86 0.58
CA SER A 29 -26.35 9.32 -0.65
C SER A 29 -25.11 10.12 -1.08
N GLY A 30 -25.20 11.46 -1.05
CA GLY A 30 -24.05 12.33 -1.35
C GLY A 30 -22.91 12.14 -0.36
N ALA A 31 -23.20 12.09 0.95
CA ALA A 31 -22.19 11.92 1.99
C ALA A 31 -21.45 10.57 1.91
N PHE A 32 -22.12 9.51 1.47
CA PHE A 32 -21.52 8.18 1.32
C PHE A 32 -20.92 7.93 -0.08
N THR A 33 -21.07 8.86 -1.04
CA THR A 33 -20.49 8.74 -2.38
C THR A 33 -18.98 8.45 -2.37
N PRO A 34 -18.16 9.13 -1.55
CA PRO A 34 -16.73 8.82 -1.45
C PRO A 34 -16.43 7.41 -0.92
N ILE A 35 -17.34 6.78 -0.16
CA ILE A 35 -17.14 5.40 0.32
C ILE A 35 -17.39 4.41 -0.83
N TYR A 36 -18.46 4.62 -1.61
CA TYR A 36 -18.78 3.78 -2.77
C TYR A 36 -17.73 3.85 -3.87
N VAL A 37 -17.19 5.04 -4.12
CA VAL A 37 -16.15 5.26 -5.15
C VAL A 37 -14.75 5.07 -4.57
N GLY A 38 -14.53 5.37 -3.30
CA GLY A 38 -13.22 5.26 -2.64
C GLY A 38 -12.69 3.84 -2.52
N ILE A 39 -13.58 2.86 -2.38
CA ILE A 39 -13.18 1.46 -2.23
C ILE A 39 -12.37 0.94 -3.43
N VAL A 40 -12.60 1.46 -4.65
CA VAL A 40 -11.81 1.06 -5.83
C VAL A 40 -10.36 1.56 -5.77
N PHE A 41 -10.10 2.60 -4.97
CA PHE A 41 -8.76 3.15 -4.76
C PHE A 41 -8.04 2.52 -3.56
N LEU A 42 -8.76 1.88 -2.65
CA LEU A 42 -8.20 1.15 -1.50
C LEU A 42 -7.82 -0.30 -1.83
N GLY A 43 -8.24 -0.81 -2.99
CA GLY A 43 -8.21 -2.24 -3.28
C GLY A 43 -6.86 -2.81 -3.75
N PHE A 44 -5.90 -1.97 -4.14
CA PHE A 44 -4.69 -2.46 -4.78
C PHE A 44 -3.43 -1.73 -4.34
N THR A 45 -2.79 -2.25 -3.29
CA THR A 45 -1.39 -1.94 -3.00
C THR A 45 -0.53 -2.93 -3.79
N PRO A 46 0.27 -2.47 -4.78
CA PRO A 46 1.16 -3.36 -5.50
C PRO A 46 2.23 -3.94 -4.57
N ASN A 47 2.81 -5.07 -4.97
CA ASN A 47 3.96 -5.63 -4.28
C ASN A 47 5.09 -4.60 -4.24
N HIS A 48 5.71 -4.48 -3.08
CA HIS A 48 6.74 -3.49 -2.79
C HIS A 48 7.69 -4.02 -1.73
N HIS A 49 8.82 -3.35 -1.59
CA HIS A 49 9.81 -3.62 -0.56
C HIS A 49 10.41 -2.31 -0.06
N CYS A 50 11.05 -2.34 1.11
CA CYS A 50 11.73 -1.16 1.65
C CYS A 50 12.89 -0.72 0.75
N ARG A 51 13.00 0.59 0.54
CA ARG A 51 14.21 1.18 -0.03
C ARG A 51 15.35 1.13 1.00
N SER A 52 16.47 0.50 0.62
CA SER A 52 17.66 0.43 1.46
C SER A 52 18.77 1.33 0.88
N PRO A 53 19.10 2.46 1.53
CA PRO A 53 20.14 3.37 1.03
C PRO A 53 21.51 2.70 1.03
N GLY A 54 22.36 3.03 0.06
CA GLY A 54 23.71 2.46 -0.10
C GLY A 54 23.75 1.11 -0.84
N VAL A 55 22.64 0.36 -0.87
CA VAL A 55 22.60 -0.95 -1.54
C VAL A 55 22.83 -0.82 -3.04
N ALA A 56 22.23 0.16 -3.71
CA ALA A 56 22.39 0.34 -5.15
C ALA A 56 23.87 0.51 -5.57
N GLU A 57 24.66 1.20 -4.75
CA GLU A 57 26.10 1.37 -4.99
C GLU A 57 26.87 0.07 -4.76
N LEU A 58 26.54 -0.68 -3.70
CA LEU A 58 27.11 -2.00 -3.44
C LEU A 58 26.76 -3.01 -4.54
N SER A 59 25.51 -3.04 -4.96
CA SER A 59 24.97 -3.87 -6.05
C SER A 59 25.70 -3.59 -7.36
N GLN A 60 25.92 -2.31 -7.70
CA GLN A 60 26.71 -1.92 -8.86
C GLN A 60 28.19 -2.33 -8.73
N ARG A 61 28.80 -2.14 -7.55
CA ARG A 61 30.19 -2.53 -7.27
C ARG A 61 30.39 -4.04 -7.40
N CYS A 62 29.42 -4.83 -6.93
CA CYS A 62 29.47 -6.29 -6.91
C CYS A 62 28.93 -6.92 -8.20
N GLY A 63 28.27 -6.15 -9.06
CA GLY A 63 27.69 -6.63 -10.31
C GLY A 63 26.47 -7.52 -10.09
N TRP A 64 25.69 -7.28 -9.03
CA TRP A 64 24.50 -8.06 -8.72
C TRP A 64 23.36 -7.77 -9.68
N SER A 65 22.55 -8.79 -9.94
CA SER A 65 21.23 -8.63 -10.53
C SER A 65 20.25 -8.05 -9.50
N PRO A 66 19.15 -7.41 -9.94
CA PRO A 66 18.12 -6.91 -9.02
C PRO A 66 17.54 -8.00 -8.10
N ALA A 67 17.44 -9.25 -8.59
CA ALA A 67 16.96 -10.37 -7.78
C ALA A 67 17.95 -10.77 -6.67
N GLU A 68 19.26 -10.69 -6.95
CA GLU A 68 20.30 -10.94 -5.95
C GLU A 68 20.31 -9.85 -4.87
N GLU A 69 20.18 -8.59 -5.29
CA GLU A 69 20.07 -7.45 -4.37
C GLU A 69 18.90 -7.63 -3.38
N LEU A 70 17.72 -8.02 -3.88
CA LEU A 70 16.54 -8.28 -3.06
C LEU A 70 16.75 -9.45 -2.09
N ASN A 71 17.48 -10.49 -2.50
CA ASN A 71 17.75 -11.66 -1.66
C ASN A 71 18.65 -11.33 -0.45
N TYR A 72 19.43 -10.26 -0.50
CA TYR A 72 20.25 -9.79 0.63
C TYR A 72 19.55 -8.73 1.47
N THR A 73 18.66 -7.93 0.87
CA THR A 73 18.05 -6.78 1.54
C THR A 73 16.69 -7.06 2.16
N VAL A 74 15.91 -7.95 1.57
CA VAL A 74 14.54 -8.25 1.98
C VAL A 74 14.52 -9.40 2.99
N PRO A 75 14.02 -9.19 4.22
CA PRO A 75 13.92 -10.23 5.21
C PRO A 75 12.89 -11.31 4.82
N GLY A 76 13.30 -12.58 4.87
CA GLY A 76 12.40 -13.72 4.78
C GLY A 76 11.93 -14.05 3.36
N LEU A 77 12.68 -14.90 2.67
CA LEU A 77 12.20 -15.65 1.50
C LEU A 77 11.70 -17.07 1.89
N GLY A 78 11.18 -17.25 3.10
CA GLY A 78 10.82 -18.56 3.65
C GLY A 78 9.34 -18.70 4.01
N SER A 79 8.63 -19.57 3.28
CA SER A 79 7.23 -20.02 3.44
C SER A 79 6.09 -18.97 3.30
N ALA A 80 5.17 -19.26 2.38
CA ALA A 80 4.44 -18.30 1.54
C ALA A 80 3.25 -17.52 2.17
N GLY A 81 3.08 -17.50 3.49
CA GLY A 81 1.85 -16.98 4.12
C GLY A 81 2.03 -15.75 5.01
N GLU A 82 2.88 -15.87 6.01
CA GLU A 82 3.10 -14.84 7.07
C GLU A 82 4.34 -13.98 6.80
N VAL A 83 5.12 -14.41 5.81
CA VAL A 83 6.41 -13.84 5.42
C VAL A 83 6.27 -12.74 4.36
N SER A 84 5.09 -12.60 3.74
CA SER A 84 4.80 -11.54 2.76
C SER A 84 4.70 -10.15 3.40
N PHE A 85 4.08 -10.01 4.58
CA PHE A 85 3.96 -8.69 5.22
C PHE A 85 5.30 -8.19 5.77
N LEU A 86 6.09 -9.08 6.39
CA LEU A 86 7.41 -8.72 6.91
C LEU A 86 8.38 -8.35 5.80
N SER A 87 8.39 -9.10 4.69
CA SER A 87 9.26 -8.79 3.53
C SER A 87 8.86 -7.49 2.83
N GLN A 88 7.57 -7.13 2.83
CA GLN A 88 7.12 -5.87 2.25
C GLN A 88 7.49 -4.67 3.12
N CYS A 89 7.23 -4.74 4.43
CA CYS A 89 7.25 -3.59 5.35
C CYS A 89 8.48 -3.45 6.25
N MET A 90 9.35 -4.45 6.28
CA MET A 90 10.53 -4.46 7.14
C MET A 90 11.79 -4.65 6.32
N ARG A 91 12.89 -4.09 6.81
CA ARG A 91 14.24 -4.24 6.24
C ARG A 91 15.21 -4.68 7.31
N TYR A 92 16.32 -5.27 6.88
CA TYR A 92 17.48 -5.43 7.77
C TYR A 92 18.02 -4.05 8.19
N GLU A 93 18.26 -3.88 9.48
CA GLU A 93 18.89 -2.69 10.05
C GLU A 93 20.42 -2.78 9.87
N VAL A 94 20.83 -2.64 8.61
CA VAL A 94 22.22 -2.72 8.16
C VAL A 94 22.60 -1.43 7.45
N ASP A 95 23.80 -0.94 7.73
CA ASP A 95 24.41 0.14 6.98
C ASP A 95 25.15 -0.42 5.77
N TRP A 96 24.51 -0.31 4.61
CA TRP A 96 24.98 -0.88 3.34
C TRP A 96 26.10 -0.07 2.68
N ASN A 97 26.44 1.10 3.23
CA ASN A 97 27.53 1.94 2.72
C ASN A 97 28.90 1.50 3.26
N GLN A 98 28.96 0.44 4.06
CA GLN A 98 30.21 -0.04 4.63
C GLN A 98 31.08 -0.75 3.60
N SER A 99 32.34 -0.32 3.49
CA SER A 99 33.32 -0.91 2.56
C SER A 99 33.71 -2.36 2.90
N THR A 100 33.40 -2.81 4.12
CA THR A 100 33.70 -4.14 4.64
C THR A 100 32.73 -5.23 4.18
N LEU A 101 31.59 -4.85 3.61
CA LEU A 101 30.63 -5.81 3.06
C LEU A 101 31.22 -6.49 1.81
N ASP A 102 31.12 -7.80 1.78
CA ASP A 102 31.56 -8.60 0.63
C ASP A 102 30.47 -8.69 -0.45
N CYS A 103 30.86 -9.23 -1.61
CA CYS A 103 29.96 -9.41 -2.75
C CYS A 103 29.30 -10.80 -2.82
N VAL A 104 29.61 -11.71 -1.88
CA VAL A 104 29.17 -13.12 -1.92
C VAL A 104 28.02 -13.36 -0.94
N ASP A 105 28.18 -12.92 0.31
CA ASP A 105 27.13 -12.85 1.32
C ASP A 105 27.43 -11.71 2.32
N PRO A 106 27.03 -10.45 2.01
CA PRO A 106 27.34 -9.29 2.84
C PRO A 106 26.88 -9.45 4.29
N LEU A 107 25.78 -10.18 4.49
CA LEU A 107 25.16 -10.41 5.81
C LEU A 107 25.92 -11.43 6.67
N SER A 108 26.72 -12.32 6.06
CA SER A 108 27.46 -13.36 6.79
C SER A 108 28.48 -12.78 7.77
N SER A 109 29.01 -11.59 7.45
CA SER A 109 29.95 -10.84 8.30
C SER A 109 29.29 -10.25 9.55
N LEU A 110 27.97 -10.05 9.52
CA LEU A 110 27.19 -9.38 10.57
C LEU A 110 26.54 -10.37 11.53
N ALA A 111 26.07 -11.51 11.03
CA ALA A 111 25.48 -12.56 11.86
C ALA A 111 25.68 -13.95 11.24
N ALA A 112 25.88 -14.96 12.09
CA ALA A 112 25.95 -16.36 11.67
C ALA A 112 24.62 -16.89 11.10
N ASN A 113 23.49 -16.27 11.46
CA ASN A 113 22.17 -16.55 10.91
C ASN A 113 21.41 -15.26 10.64
N ARG A 114 20.89 -15.10 9.42
CA ARG A 114 20.15 -13.90 8.98
C ARG A 114 18.90 -13.63 9.82
N SER A 115 18.30 -14.65 10.43
CA SER A 115 17.12 -14.49 11.30
C SER A 115 17.43 -13.76 12.60
N HIS A 116 18.70 -13.64 13.00
CA HIS A 116 19.12 -12.93 14.21
C HIS A 116 19.44 -11.46 13.93
N LEU A 117 19.44 -11.04 12.66
CA LEU A 117 19.66 -9.64 12.32
C LEU A 117 18.47 -8.79 12.76
N PRO A 118 18.73 -7.60 13.33
CA PRO A 118 17.68 -6.66 13.68
C PRO A 118 16.91 -6.21 12.43
N LEU A 119 15.61 -6.05 12.60
CA LEU A 119 14.69 -5.57 11.56
C LEU A 119 14.13 -4.22 11.97
N SER A 120 14.05 -3.30 11.03
CA SER A 120 13.41 -1.98 11.20
C SER A 120 12.31 -1.79 10.16
N PRO A 121 11.27 -0.97 10.45
CA PRO A 121 10.33 -0.52 9.43
C PRO A 121 11.02 0.23 8.29
N CYS A 122 10.37 0.36 7.14
CA CYS A 122 10.90 1.18 6.06
C CYS A 122 11.00 2.66 6.47
N GLU A 123 12.22 3.19 6.56
CA GLU A 123 12.47 4.60 6.93
C GLU A 123 12.74 5.49 5.71
N HIS A 124 13.12 4.91 4.58
CA HIS A 124 13.55 5.63 3.38
C HIS A 124 12.57 5.43 2.22
N GLY A 125 11.31 5.12 2.54
CA GLY A 125 10.26 4.84 1.57
C GLY A 125 10.29 3.44 0.99
N TRP A 126 9.55 3.30 -0.13
CA TRP A 126 9.17 2.03 -0.72
C TRP A 126 9.58 1.99 -2.20
N VAL A 127 9.90 0.80 -2.69
CA VAL A 127 10.11 0.52 -4.10
C VAL A 127 9.05 -0.47 -4.56
N TYR A 128 8.33 -0.14 -5.63
CA TYR A 128 7.24 -0.94 -6.16
C TYR A 128 7.72 -1.82 -7.32
N ASP A 129 7.30 -3.09 -7.33
CA ASP A 129 7.74 -4.07 -8.33
C ASP A 129 6.97 -3.96 -9.67
N THR A 130 5.85 -3.23 -9.68
CA THR A 130 4.98 -3.10 -10.85
C THR A 130 5.34 -1.88 -11.70
N PRO A 131 5.48 -2.03 -13.03
CA PRO A 131 5.68 -0.89 -13.92
C PRO A 131 4.37 -0.09 -14.07
N GLY A 132 4.41 1.21 -13.74
CA GLY A 132 3.29 2.15 -13.91
C GLY A 132 3.05 3.00 -12.67
N SER A 133 2.29 4.08 -12.82
CA SER A 133 1.78 4.85 -11.67
C SER A 133 0.36 4.39 -11.34
N SER A 134 0.08 4.27 -10.05
CA SER A 134 -1.26 4.18 -9.51
C SER A 134 -1.44 5.29 -8.49
N ILE A 135 -2.68 5.58 -8.11
CA ILE A 135 -2.96 6.54 -7.04
C ILE A 135 -2.22 6.16 -5.76
N VAL A 136 -2.06 4.87 -5.47
CA VAL A 136 -1.30 4.39 -4.30
C VAL A 136 0.17 4.77 -4.42
N THR A 137 0.81 4.52 -5.56
CA THR A 137 2.25 4.80 -5.73
C THR A 137 2.53 6.31 -5.75
N GLU A 138 1.68 7.11 -6.41
CA GLU A 138 1.84 8.56 -6.49
C GLU A 138 1.63 9.24 -5.13
N VAL A 139 0.61 8.80 -4.37
CA VAL A 139 0.40 9.32 -3.01
C VAL A 139 1.60 8.97 -2.14
N SER A 140 2.08 7.72 -2.16
CA SER A 140 3.24 7.31 -1.35
C SER A 140 4.52 8.08 -1.66
N GLU A 141 4.74 8.51 -2.92
CA GLU A 141 5.86 9.38 -3.29
C GLU A 141 5.72 10.80 -2.73
N LEU A 142 4.50 11.33 -2.59
CA LEU A 142 4.26 12.68 -2.05
C LEU A 142 4.50 12.79 -0.54
N TRP A 143 4.55 11.67 0.19
CA TRP A 143 4.74 11.62 1.64
C TRP A 143 6.12 11.11 2.09
N ASN A 144 7.04 10.83 1.15
CA ASN A 144 8.47 10.52 1.42
C ASN A 144 9.33 11.78 1.30
#